data_AF-A0A7R8WG50-F1
#
_entry.id   AF-A0A7R8WG50-F1
#
_cell.length_a   1.000
_cell.length_b   1.000
_cell.length_c   1.000
_cell.angle_alpha   90.00
_cell.angle_beta   90.00
_cell.angle_gamma   90.00
#
_symmetry.space_group_name_H-M   'P 1'
#
loop_
_entity.id
_entity.type
_entity.pdbx_description
1 polymer ?
#
loop_
_entity_poly.entity_id
_entity_poly.type
_entity_poly.pdbx_seq_one_letter_code
_entity_poly.pdbx_strand_id
1 'polypeptide(L)'
;MFNLSVQIETGLHRFRTAEYNPFIITDEPVGGYGELTDRERDRVKVFAGVFFTSSGAPRPTKAGRLCLWQHTTGDRRQDDDFKDFKVFRNSLRLRCDPEGEAGFLQVAPNSSWPDVVYYNSFTHRNTGNKIFIVDAFPETAFFANTAWSSKGMMPMLLLLLTFALFNAAQLH
;
A
#
# COMPACT_ATOMS: atom_id res chain seq x y z
N MET A 1 -11.45 -11.35 18.01
CA MET A 1 -10.00 -11.24 17.74
C MET A 1 -9.85 -10.79 16.30
N PHE A 2 -9.24 -9.63 16.06
CA PHE A 2 -9.08 -9.10 14.70
C PHE A 2 -7.85 -9.74 14.04
N ASN A 3 -8.06 -10.36 12.88
CA ASN A 3 -6.96 -10.88 12.05
C ASN A 3 -6.68 -9.89 10.93
N LEU A 4 -5.44 -9.42 10.86
CA LEU A 4 -4.91 -8.64 9.75
C LEU A 4 -4.42 -9.60 8.66
N SER A 5 -5.02 -9.48 7.48
CA SER A 5 -4.59 -10.17 6.27
C SER A 5 -3.78 -9.24 5.39
N VAL A 6 -2.48 -9.49 5.25
CA VAL A 6 -1.58 -8.73 4.39
C VAL A 6 -1.37 -9.48 3.08
N GLN A 7 -1.77 -8.86 1.96
CA GLN A 7 -1.39 -9.30 0.62
C GLN A 7 0.01 -8.77 0.29
N ILE A 8 0.90 -9.63 -0.19
CA ILE A 8 2.33 -9.36 -0.38
C ILE A 8 2.69 -9.53 -1.85
N GLU A 9 3.22 -8.47 -2.46
CA GLU A 9 3.60 -8.44 -3.88
C GLU A 9 4.99 -7.80 -4.08
N THR A 10 5.94 -8.24 -3.24
CA THR A 10 7.27 -7.63 -3.09
C THR A 10 8.39 -8.37 -3.83
N GLY A 11 8.09 -9.49 -4.49
CA GLY A 11 9.05 -10.29 -5.26
C GLY A 11 9.65 -11.48 -4.49
N LEU A 12 9.62 -12.66 -5.14
CA LEU A 12 10.00 -13.95 -4.55
C LEU A 12 11.28 -14.58 -5.15
N HIS A 13 11.84 -13.97 -6.21
CA HIS A 13 12.89 -14.58 -7.01
C HIS A 13 14.29 -14.38 -6.40
N ARG A 14 14.76 -15.35 -5.62
CA ARG A 14 16.07 -15.32 -4.92
C ARG A 14 17.29 -15.09 -5.81
N PHE A 15 17.21 -15.42 -7.10
CA PHE A 15 18.31 -15.24 -8.06
C PHE A 15 18.39 -13.81 -8.63
N ARG A 16 17.32 -13.01 -8.47
CA ARG A 16 17.29 -11.59 -8.83
C ARG A 16 17.32 -10.79 -7.53
N THR A 17 18.50 -10.66 -6.93
CA THR A 17 18.67 -10.13 -5.57
C THR A 17 17.93 -8.83 -5.35
N ALA A 18 18.03 -7.86 -6.27
CA ALA A 18 17.35 -6.57 -6.17
C ALA A 18 15.81 -6.66 -6.11
N GLU A 19 15.24 -7.73 -6.65
CA GLU A 19 13.79 -7.97 -6.68
C GLU A 19 13.31 -8.86 -5.53
N TYR A 20 14.21 -9.60 -4.89
CA TYR A 20 13.85 -10.46 -3.78
C TYR A 20 13.66 -9.64 -2.50
N ASN A 21 12.41 -9.37 -2.13
CA ASN A 21 12.08 -8.59 -0.94
C ASN A 21 11.04 -9.29 -0.06
N PRO A 22 11.41 -10.32 0.70
CA PRO A 22 10.46 -10.98 1.60
C PRO A 22 9.95 -10.04 2.68
N PHE A 23 8.65 -10.13 2.97
CA PHE A 23 7.95 -9.24 3.89
C PHE A 23 8.06 -9.73 5.33
N ILE A 24 8.45 -8.82 6.24
CA ILE A 24 8.48 -9.08 7.68
C ILE A 24 7.88 -7.91 8.45
N ILE A 25 7.46 -8.17 9.69
CA ILE A 25 6.99 -7.14 10.63
C ILE A 25 7.89 -7.18 11.86
N THR A 26 8.48 -6.04 12.22
CA THR A 26 9.41 -5.90 13.36
C THR A 26 9.16 -4.59 14.12
N ASP A 27 9.89 -4.35 15.21
CA ASP A 27 9.98 -3.04 15.88
C ASP A 27 11.13 -2.17 15.33
N GLU A 28 11.84 -2.64 14.30
CA GLU A 28 13.01 -1.97 13.72
C GLU A 28 12.63 -1.20 12.45
N PRO A 29 12.93 0.12 12.37
CA PRO A 29 12.46 0.97 11.26
C PRO A 29 13.21 0.84 9.94
N VAL A 30 14.47 0.40 9.94
CA VAL A 30 15.33 0.42 8.75
C VAL A 30 15.09 -0.80 7.86
N GLY A 31 14.83 -1.96 8.43
CA GLY A 31 14.72 -3.23 7.73
C GLY A 31 16.05 -3.86 7.37
N GLY A 32 16.05 -4.80 6.41
CA GLY A 32 17.24 -5.58 6.09
C GLY A 32 17.66 -6.50 7.24
N TYR A 33 16.70 -7.08 7.97
CA TYR A 33 16.96 -7.91 9.16
C TYR A 33 17.97 -9.05 8.89
N GLY A 34 17.97 -9.61 7.68
CA GLY A 34 18.93 -10.63 7.26
C GLY A 34 20.38 -10.14 7.18
N GLU A 35 20.61 -8.84 7.00
CA GLU A 35 21.91 -8.19 6.93
C GLU A 35 22.46 -7.75 8.29
N LEU A 36 21.63 -7.76 9.34
CA LEU A 36 22.03 -7.38 10.69
C LEU A 36 23.00 -8.43 11.28
N THR A 37 23.96 -7.94 12.07
CA THR A 37 24.80 -8.80 12.92
C THR A 37 23.96 -9.48 14.00
N ASP A 38 24.46 -10.56 14.60
CA ASP A 38 23.74 -11.26 15.67
C ASP A 38 23.39 -10.33 16.84
N ARG A 39 24.33 -9.48 17.25
CA ARG A 39 24.11 -8.50 18.34
C ARG A 39 23.06 -7.44 18.00
N GLU A 40 22.94 -7.06 16.74
CA GLU A 40 21.90 -6.13 16.29
C GLU A 40 20.55 -6.84 16.25
N ARG A 41 20.50 -8.09 15.76
CA ARG A 41 19.28 -8.90 15.75
C ARG A 41 18.72 -9.15 17.14
N ASP A 42 19.59 -9.37 18.14
CA ASP A 42 19.18 -9.57 19.54
C ASP A 42 18.38 -8.39 20.12
N ARG A 43 18.46 -7.20 19.50
CA ARG A 43 17.74 -5.99 19.90
C ARG A 43 16.45 -5.76 19.12
N VAL A 44 16.16 -6.61 18.13
CA VAL A 44 15.01 -6.47 17.25
C VAL A 44 13.99 -7.54 17.56
N LYS A 45 12.76 -7.11 17.86
CA LYS A 45 11.63 -8.03 18.03
C LYS A 45 10.97 -8.27 16.68
N VAL A 46 10.99 -9.52 16.24
CA VAL A 46 10.23 -9.94 15.06
C VAL A 46 8.82 -10.36 15.46
N PHE A 47 7.83 -9.75 14.84
CA PHE A 47 6.42 -10.04 15.09
C PHE A 47 5.81 -11.00 14.06
N ALA A 48 6.29 -10.96 12.81
CA ALA A 48 5.80 -11.83 11.74
C ALA A 48 6.78 -11.95 10.56
N GLY A 49 6.56 -12.97 9.71
CA GLY A 49 7.26 -13.13 8.43
C GLY A 49 8.64 -13.79 8.51
N VAL A 50 9.10 -14.19 9.71
CA VAL A 50 10.36 -14.92 9.91
C VAL A 50 10.10 -16.23 10.65
N PHE A 51 10.83 -17.27 10.23
CA PHE A 51 10.98 -18.53 10.93
C PHE A 51 12.43 -18.69 11.36
N PHE A 52 12.65 -19.09 12.61
CA PHE A 52 13.98 -19.39 13.12
C PHE A 52 14.23 -20.89 13.03
N THR A 53 15.35 -21.29 12.41
CA THR A 53 15.75 -22.70 12.37
C THR A 53 16.12 -23.20 13.77
N SER A 54 16.31 -24.52 13.92
CA SER A 54 16.82 -25.11 15.18
C SER A 54 18.18 -24.54 15.61
N SER A 55 18.99 -24.06 14.65
CA SER A 55 20.26 -23.38 14.90
C SER A 55 20.10 -21.88 15.22
N GLY A 56 18.87 -21.37 15.32
CA GLY A 56 18.59 -19.94 15.52
C GLY A 56 18.75 -19.06 14.29
N ALA A 57 19.02 -19.63 13.11
CA ALA A 57 19.20 -18.82 11.90
C ALA A 57 17.85 -18.31 11.37
N PRO A 58 17.69 -17.00 11.13
CA PRO A 58 16.43 -16.45 10.65
C PRO A 58 16.23 -16.74 9.16
N ARG A 59 15.01 -17.13 8.78
CA ARG A 59 14.58 -17.36 7.40
C ARG A 59 13.26 -16.65 7.13
N PRO A 60 13.15 -15.85 6.07
CA PRO A 60 11.88 -15.22 5.74
C PRO A 60 10.88 -16.26 5.22
N THR A 61 9.62 -16.12 5.58
CA THR A 61 8.57 -17.10 5.25
C THR A 61 7.57 -16.61 4.22
N LYS A 62 7.50 -15.29 3.99
CA LYS A 62 6.46 -14.68 3.14
C LYS A 62 7.06 -13.74 2.11
N ALA A 63 6.76 -14.03 0.85
CA ALA A 63 6.99 -13.19 -0.33
C ALA A 63 5.88 -13.49 -1.33
N GLY A 64 5.79 -12.71 -2.40
CA GLY A 64 4.84 -12.95 -3.50
C GLY A 64 5.41 -12.48 -4.83
N ARG A 65 4.60 -12.53 -5.89
CA ARG A 65 4.95 -11.95 -7.20
C ARG A 65 5.46 -10.52 -7.04
N LEU A 66 6.32 -10.07 -7.92
CA LEU A 66 6.78 -8.68 -7.88
C LEU A 66 5.74 -7.77 -8.53
N CYS A 67 5.32 -6.71 -7.84
CA CYS A 67 4.57 -5.60 -8.43
C CYS A 67 5.31 -4.27 -8.23
N LEU A 68 5.52 -3.53 -9.31
CA LEU A 68 6.24 -2.26 -9.32
C LEU A 68 5.40 -1.16 -9.95
N TRP A 69 5.40 0.02 -9.32
CA TRP A 69 4.89 1.23 -9.95
C TRP A 69 5.93 1.73 -10.96
N GLN A 70 5.55 1.78 -12.23
CA GLN A 70 6.43 2.12 -13.34
C GLN A 70 5.88 3.32 -14.11
N HIS A 71 6.80 4.15 -14.59
CA HIS A 71 6.49 5.21 -15.54
C HIS A 71 5.93 4.61 -16.83
N THR A 72 4.85 5.20 -17.34
CA THR A 72 4.30 4.81 -18.65
C THR A 72 4.97 5.54 -19.79
N THR A 73 5.28 6.81 -19.55
CA THR A 73 5.90 7.78 -20.44
C THR A 73 6.59 8.84 -19.56
N GLY A 74 7.64 9.50 -20.02
CA GLY A 74 8.30 10.59 -19.31
C GLY A 74 9.73 10.31 -18.82
N ASP A 75 10.47 11.37 -18.50
CA ASP A 75 11.81 11.32 -17.90
C ASP A 75 11.69 11.29 -16.37
N ARG A 76 12.32 10.30 -15.73
CA ARG A 76 12.36 10.16 -14.26
C ARG A 76 12.95 11.37 -13.53
N ARG A 77 13.73 12.20 -14.24
CA ARG A 77 14.27 13.45 -13.67
C ARG A 77 13.19 14.49 -13.36
N GLN A 78 11.99 14.33 -13.93
CA GLN A 78 10.83 15.20 -13.71
C GLN A 78 9.95 14.70 -12.56
N ASP A 79 10.35 13.64 -11.84
CA ASP A 79 9.57 13.10 -10.71
C ASP A 79 9.39 14.16 -9.59
N ASP A 80 10.36 15.06 -9.43
CA ASP A 80 10.33 16.17 -8.47
C ASP A 80 9.45 17.36 -8.92
N ASP A 81 9.05 17.42 -10.21
CA ASP A 81 8.21 18.49 -10.74
C ASP A 81 6.73 18.31 -10.35
N PHE A 82 6.36 17.13 -9.83
CA PHE A 82 5.02 16.86 -9.35
C PHE A 82 4.75 17.61 -8.05
N LYS A 83 3.76 18.51 -8.07
CA LYS A 83 3.34 19.30 -6.90
C LYS A 83 2.85 18.46 -5.72
N ASP A 84 2.35 17.26 -5.98
CA ASP A 84 1.77 16.37 -4.97
C ASP A 84 2.01 14.89 -5.32
N PHE A 85 2.17 14.07 -4.27
CA PHE A 85 2.38 12.63 -4.41
C PHE A 85 1.22 11.91 -5.07
N LYS A 86 -0.03 12.36 -4.88
CA LYS A 86 -1.20 11.73 -5.50
C LYS A 86 -1.17 11.91 -7.02
N VAL A 87 -0.83 13.10 -7.53
CA VAL A 87 -0.66 13.35 -8.97
C VAL A 87 0.49 12.51 -9.51
N PHE A 88 1.62 12.43 -8.80
CA PHE A 88 2.75 11.56 -9.17
C PHE A 88 2.32 10.08 -9.23
N ARG A 89 1.70 9.55 -8.19
CA ARG A 89 1.23 8.15 -8.16
C ARG A 89 0.27 7.84 -9.30
N ASN A 90 -0.59 8.77 -9.66
CA ASN A 90 -1.56 8.60 -10.74
C ASN A 90 -0.93 8.61 -12.14
N SER A 91 0.29 9.14 -12.31
CA SER A 91 1.03 9.08 -13.59
C SER A 91 1.68 7.72 -13.82
N LEU A 92 1.92 6.97 -12.74
CA LEU A 92 2.51 5.64 -12.76
C LEU A 92 1.47 4.56 -13.08
N ARG A 93 1.95 3.40 -13.56
CA ARG A 93 1.16 2.18 -13.68
C ARG A 93 1.78 1.07 -12.85
N LEU A 94 0.95 0.40 -12.08
CA LEU A 94 1.35 -0.81 -11.39
C LEU A 94 1.49 -1.93 -12.42
N ARG A 95 2.70 -2.50 -12.52
CA ARG A 95 2.98 -3.69 -13.33
C ARG A 95 3.42 -4.81 -12.42
N CYS A 96 2.81 -5.97 -12.58
CA CYS A 96 3.15 -7.17 -11.84
C CYS A 96 3.76 -8.21 -12.77
N ASP A 97 4.62 -9.06 -12.21
CA ASP A 97 5.08 -10.25 -12.90
C ASP A 97 3.86 -11.07 -13.34
N PRO A 98 3.73 -11.40 -14.65
CA PRO A 98 2.55 -12.08 -15.17
C PRO A 98 2.46 -13.52 -14.66
N GLU A 99 3.60 -14.09 -14.33
CA GLU A 99 3.75 -15.41 -13.74
C GLU A 99 4.02 -15.24 -12.24
N GLY A 100 3.08 -15.67 -11.40
CA GLY A 100 3.24 -15.65 -9.95
C GLY A 100 1.99 -15.27 -9.19
N GLU A 101 1.90 -15.76 -7.96
CA GLU A 101 0.80 -15.47 -7.05
C GLU A 101 1.20 -14.43 -6.00
N ALA A 102 0.22 -13.69 -5.50
CA ALA A 102 0.43 -12.85 -4.33
C ALA A 102 0.69 -13.74 -3.09
N GLY A 103 1.60 -13.31 -2.24
CA GLY A 103 1.80 -13.91 -0.93
C GLY A 103 0.73 -13.43 0.04
N PHE A 104 0.40 -14.24 1.05
CA PHE A 104 -0.51 -13.84 2.12
C PHE A 104 0.09 -14.14 3.49
N LEU A 105 0.03 -13.13 4.36
CA LEU A 105 0.42 -13.21 5.75
C LEU A 105 -0.78 -12.84 6.63
N GLN A 106 -1.21 -13.78 7.47
CA GLN A 106 -2.23 -13.55 8.49
C GLN A 106 -1.54 -13.31 9.82
N VAL A 107 -1.84 -12.19 10.46
CA VAL A 107 -1.31 -11.85 11.79
C VAL A 107 -2.43 -11.31 12.67
N ALA A 108 -2.35 -11.60 13.96
CA ALA A 108 -3.27 -11.07 14.96
C ALA A 108 -2.44 -10.33 16.01
N PRO A 109 -2.34 -8.99 15.95
CA PRO A 109 -1.72 -8.22 17.01
C PRO A 109 -2.35 -8.56 18.36
N ASN A 110 -1.53 -8.58 19.40
CA ASN A 110 -1.95 -8.82 20.78
C ASN A 110 -1.38 -7.73 21.70
N SER A 111 -1.67 -7.79 22.99
CA SER A 111 -1.24 -6.79 23.98
C SER A 111 0.28 -6.66 24.15
N SER A 112 1.09 -7.54 23.53
CA SER A 112 2.56 -7.44 23.53
C SER A 112 3.14 -6.70 22.32
N TRP A 113 2.29 -6.32 21.36
CA TRP A 113 2.68 -5.48 20.23
C TRP A 113 2.67 -4.01 20.66
N PRO A 114 3.66 -3.21 20.26
CA PRO A 114 3.62 -1.76 20.47
C PRO A 114 2.62 -1.10 19.51
N ASP A 115 2.23 0.14 19.82
CA ASP A 115 1.33 0.96 19.01
C ASP A 115 1.88 1.24 17.60
N VAL A 116 3.21 1.15 17.43
CA VAL A 116 3.88 1.32 16.14
C VAL A 116 4.81 0.14 15.91
N VAL A 117 4.55 -0.60 14.84
CA VAL A 117 5.46 -1.60 14.28
C VAL A 117 5.84 -1.21 12.85
N TYR A 118 6.88 -1.83 12.33
CA TYR A 118 7.40 -1.57 11.00
C TYR A 118 7.26 -2.80 10.13
N TYR A 119 6.79 -2.60 8.90
CA TYR A 119 6.94 -3.61 7.86
C TYR A 119 8.07 -3.21 6.93
N ASN A 120 8.87 -4.19 6.51
CA ASN A 120 10.05 -3.95 5.69
C ASN A 120 10.45 -5.22 4.91
N SER A 121 11.47 -5.09 4.06
CA SER A 121 12.12 -6.24 3.45
C SER A 121 13.05 -6.92 4.45
N PHE A 122 13.04 -8.26 4.45
CA PHE A 122 14.02 -9.05 5.18
C PHE A 122 15.44 -8.82 4.66
N THR A 123 15.59 -8.59 3.35
CA THR A 123 16.88 -8.58 2.64
C THR A 123 17.40 -7.19 2.34
N HIS A 124 16.55 -6.15 2.35
CA HIS A 124 16.97 -4.81 1.98
C HIS A 124 16.53 -3.78 3.03
N ARG A 125 17.39 -2.78 3.21
CA ARG A 125 17.16 -1.63 4.09
C ARG A 125 16.35 -0.55 3.38
N ASN A 126 15.62 0.24 4.15
CA ASN A 126 14.82 1.39 3.73
C ASN A 126 13.68 1.03 2.75
N THR A 127 13.13 -0.19 2.83
CA THR A 127 12.07 -0.67 1.91
C THR A 127 10.72 -0.88 2.62
N GLY A 128 10.39 -0.02 3.58
CA GLY A 128 9.30 -0.26 4.53
C GLY A 128 8.51 0.98 4.95
N ASN A 129 7.52 0.78 5.81
CA ASN A 129 6.79 1.85 6.48
C ASN A 129 6.20 1.36 7.82
N LYS A 130 5.41 2.21 8.47
CA LYS A 130 4.81 1.99 9.78
C LYS A 130 3.42 1.36 9.65
N ILE A 131 3.09 0.51 10.62
CA ILE A 131 1.73 0.06 10.92
C ILE A 131 1.40 0.61 12.30
N PHE A 132 0.30 1.35 12.39
CA PHE A 132 -0.25 1.82 13.65
C PHE A 132 -1.23 0.78 14.16
N ILE A 133 -0.95 0.23 15.34
CA ILE A 133 -1.85 -0.64 16.08
C ILE A 133 -2.74 0.26 16.94
N VAL A 134 -4.04 0.13 16.78
CA VAL A 134 -5.04 0.92 17.51
C VAL A 134 -6.10 -0.01 18.10
N ASP A 135 -6.58 0.30 19.29
CA ASP A 135 -7.59 -0.52 19.98
C ASP A 135 -8.97 -0.44 19.30
N ALA A 136 -9.30 0.74 18.77
CA ALA A 136 -10.54 1.00 18.07
C ALA A 136 -10.30 1.96 16.91
N PHE A 137 -10.86 1.63 15.74
CA PHE A 137 -10.89 2.52 14.60
C PHE A 137 -12.22 3.29 14.62
N PRO A 138 -12.23 4.63 14.75
CA PRO A 138 -13.48 5.38 14.77
C PRO A 138 -14.16 5.30 13.40
N GLU A 139 -15.40 4.81 13.35
CA GLU A 139 -16.18 4.63 12.11
C GLU A 139 -16.35 5.92 11.30
N THR A 140 -16.25 7.09 11.96
CA THR A 140 -16.36 8.41 11.32
C THR A 140 -15.22 8.71 10.35
N ALA A 141 -14.07 8.06 10.45
CA ALA A 141 -12.95 8.24 9.52
C ALA A 141 -13.22 7.65 8.12
N PHE A 142 -14.14 6.68 7.99
CA PHE A 142 -14.47 6.05 6.70
C PHE A 142 -15.36 6.91 5.80
N PHE A 143 -16.25 7.73 6.37
CA PHE A 143 -17.26 8.48 5.59
C PHE A 143 -16.85 9.92 5.25
N ALA A 144 -15.75 10.43 5.79
CA ALA A 144 -15.29 11.80 5.55
C ALA A 144 -14.86 12.06 4.08
N ASN A 145 -14.51 11.02 3.32
CA ASN A 145 -14.10 11.15 1.91
C ASN A 145 -15.24 11.00 0.89
N THR A 146 -16.49 10.78 1.35
CA THR A 146 -17.66 10.60 0.48
C THR A 146 -18.69 11.73 0.64
N ALA A 147 -18.29 12.87 1.19
CA ALA A 147 -19.06 14.11 1.04
C ALA A 147 -18.92 14.63 -0.39
N TRP A 148 -19.61 13.96 -1.32
CA TRP A 148 -19.90 14.50 -2.64
C TRP A 148 -20.68 15.79 -2.41
N SER A 149 -20.02 16.94 -2.62
CA SER A 149 -20.66 18.24 -2.61
C SER A 149 -21.73 18.24 -3.70
N SER A 150 -22.98 18.00 -3.33
CA SER A 150 -24.16 18.20 -4.17
C SER A 150 -24.46 19.69 -4.32
N LYS A 151 -23.46 20.49 -4.71
CA LYS A 151 -23.68 21.86 -5.21
C LYS A 151 -23.44 21.84 -6.72
N GLY A 152 -24.42 21.33 -7.46
CA GLY A 152 -24.32 21.32 -8.91
C GLY A 152 -25.34 20.44 -9.62
N MET A 153 -26.59 20.39 -9.15
CA MET A 153 -27.68 19.89 -9.99
C MET A 153 -28.91 20.77 -9.76
N MET A 154 -28.84 21.98 -10.32
CA MET A 154 -30.02 22.80 -10.58
C MET A 154 -30.39 22.61 -12.06
N PRO A 155 -31.69 22.53 -12.39
CA PRO A 155 -32.17 21.64 -13.44
C PRO A 155 -31.98 22.26 -14.82
N MET A 156 -31.10 21.65 -15.63
CA MET A 156 -31.05 21.85 -17.09
C MET A 156 -32.27 21.26 -17.82
N LEU A 157 -33.38 21.03 -17.11
CA LEU A 157 -34.65 20.56 -17.67
C LEU A 157 -35.67 21.70 -17.84
N LEU A 158 -35.49 22.84 -17.17
CA LEU A 158 -36.39 23.99 -17.30
C LEU A 158 -36.07 24.89 -18.52
N LEU A 159 -34.85 24.83 -19.06
CA LEU A 159 -34.44 25.62 -20.23
C LEU A 159 -34.88 25.01 -21.57
N LEU A 160 -35.15 23.69 -21.61
CA LEU A 160 -35.67 23.02 -22.81
C LEU A 160 -37.17 23.26 -23.00
N LEU A 161 -37.93 23.44 -21.91
CA LEU A 161 -39.37 23.74 -21.98
C LEU A 161 -39.66 25.17 -22.48
N THR A 162 -38.80 26.15 -22.18
CA THR A 162 -38.95 27.51 -22.71
C THR A 162 -38.61 27.60 -24.20
N PHE A 163 -37.66 26.80 -24.70
CA PHE A 163 -37.34 26.74 -26.13
C PHE A 163 -38.45 26.05 -26.96
N ALA A 164 -39.08 25.01 -26.42
CA ALA A 164 -40.19 24.34 -27.09
C ALA A 164 -41.45 25.21 -27.18
N LEU A 165 -41.74 26.02 -26.15
CA LEU A 165 -42.89 26.92 -26.14
C LEU A 165 -42.70 28.16 -27.04
N PHE A 166 -41.45 28.64 -27.22
CA PHE A 166 -41.18 29.74 -28.16
C PHE A 166 -41.39 29.33 -29.63
N ASN A 167 -40.95 28.13 -30.02
CA ASN A 167 -41.13 27.63 -31.39
C ASN A 167 -42.59 27.30 -31.74
N ALA A 168 -43.45 27.00 -30.76
CA ALA A 168 -44.86 26.74 -31.00
C ALA A 168 -45.70 28.02 -31.24
N ALA A 169 -45.22 29.18 -30.79
CA ALA A 169 -45.92 30.47 -30.92
C ALA A 169 -45.66 31.21 -32.24
N GLN A 170 -44.77 30.70 -33.11
CA GLN A 170 -44.41 31.32 -34.41
C GLN A 170 -45.01 30.59 -35.63
N LEU A 171 -45.99 29.70 -35.40
CA LEU A 171 -46.67 28.92 -36.44
C LEU A 171 -48.16 29.26 -36.60
N HIS A 172 -48.59 30.45 -36.18
CA HIS A 172 -49.90 31.02 -36.53
C HIS A 172 -49.76 32.42 -37.13
#